data_AF-A0A7X7AQW4-F1
#
_entry.id   AF-A0A7X7AQW4-F1
#
_cell.length_a   1.000
_cell.length_b   1.000
_cell.length_c   1.000
_cell.angle_alpha   90.00
_cell.angle_beta   90.00
_cell.angle_gamma   90.00
#
_symmetry.space_group_name_H-M   'P 1'
#
loop_
_entity.id
_entity.type
_entity.pdbx_description
1 polymer ?
#
loop_
_entity_poly.entity_id
_entity_poly.type
_entity_poly.pdbx_seq_one_letter_code
_entity_poly.pdbx_strand_id
1 'polypeptide(L)'
;MMYLGGTGVYMETNEIVALQGFNGIPVALLAMNHPMGVFFTGLFIGQLTIGGENLQLFGYSKEIIDMIIAVILYCAAFSLIFKQILYRIVSAIEKKRKRPGGVRPQGPGRYPRPDEKEVSS
;
A
#
# COMPACT_ATOMS: atom_id res chain seq x y z
N MET A 1 13.53 27.65 -51.72
CA MET A 1 12.13 27.50 -51.27
C MET A 1 12.00 26.21 -50.48
N MET A 2 12.23 26.26 -49.15
CA MET A 2 11.74 25.26 -48.19
C MET A 2 11.92 25.82 -46.77
N TYR A 3 11.20 26.89 -46.44
CA TYR A 3 11.28 27.56 -45.13
C TYR A 3 9.91 27.71 -44.43
N LEU A 4 8.82 27.13 -44.97
CA LEU A 4 7.46 27.40 -44.46
C LEU A 4 6.48 26.22 -44.41
N GLY A 5 6.92 24.96 -44.42
CA GLY A 5 5.96 23.87 -44.25
C GLY A 5 6.60 22.57 -43.83
N GLY A 6 6.34 22.15 -42.59
CA GLY A 6 6.44 20.73 -42.24
C GLY A 6 7.50 20.30 -41.22
N THR A 7 8.08 21.20 -40.43
CA THR A 7 8.85 20.78 -39.23
C THR A 7 8.02 21.00 -37.96
N GLY A 8 6.73 20.60 -38.02
CA GLY A 8 5.85 20.52 -36.86
C GLY A 8 5.85 19.13 -36.21
N VAL A 9 6.73 18.22 -36.64
CA VAL A 9 6.79 16.84 -36.17
C VAL A 9 8.27 16.44 -36.16
N TYR A 10 8.72 15.63 -35.21
CA TYR A 10 10.13 15.26 -34.93
C TYR A 10 10.96 16.24 -34.10
N MET A 11 10.35 16.95 -33.15
CA MET A 11 10.98 16.84 -31.83
C MET A 11 10.65 15.41 -31.38
N GLU A 12 11.57 14.47 -31.56
CA GLU A 12 11.66 13.39 -30.58
C GLU A 12 12.00 14.11 -29.28
N THR A 13 10.97 14.60 -28.60
CA THR A 13 11.03 14.81 -27.18
C THR A 13 11.32 13.41 -26.65
N ASN A 14 12.61 13.09 -26.54
CA ASN A 14 13.09 12.17 -25.54
C ASN A 14 12.60 12.76 -24.22
N GLU A 15 11.33 12.50 -23.92
CA GLU A 15 10.76 12.55 -22.60
C GLU A 15 11.46 11.43 -21.85
N ILE A 16 12.76 11.60 -21.62
CA ILE A 16 13.48 10.88 -20.59
C ILE A 16 12.88 11.40 -19.29
N VAL A 17 11.72 10.86 -18.95
CA VAL A 17 11.24 10.81 -17.59
C VAL A 17 12.42 10.28 -16.80
N ALA A 18 12.98 11.13 -15.93
CA ALA A 18 14.20 10.77 -15.22
C ALA A 18 13.97 9.44 -14.49
N LEU A 19 14.62 8.37 -14.98
CA LEU A 19 14.39 6.99 -14.55
C LEU A 19 14.59 6.86 -13.02
N GLN A 20 15.47 7.69 -12.48
CA GLN A 20 15.77 7.78 -11.05
C GLN A 20 14.52 8.08 -10.19
N GLY A 21 13.63 8.96 -10.65
CA GLY A 21 12.40 9.31 -9.93
C GLY A 21 11.35 8.21 -9.99
N PHE A 22 11.27 7.51 -11.13
CA PHE A 22 10.35 6.38 -11.34
C PHE A 22 10.72 5.19 -10.45
N ASN A 23 12.01 4.89 -10.31
CA ASN A 23 12.52 3.85 -9.42
C ASN A 23 12.22 4.14 -7.94
N GLY A 24 11.98 5.40 -7.56
CA GLY A 24 11.57 5.80 -6.21
C GLY A 24 10.11 5.52 -5.86
N ILE A 25 9.22 5.35 -6.86
CA ILE A 25 7.79 5.07 -6.66
C ILE A 25 7.58 3.75 -5.88
N PRO A 26 8.13 2.60 -6.29
CA PRO A 26 7.96 1.35 -5.55
C PRO A 26 8.60 1.42 -4.16
N VAL A 27 9.69 2.16 -4.00
CA VAL A 27 10.35 2.38 -2.69
C VAL A 27 9.46 3.18 -1.74
N ALA A 28 8.78 4.22 -2.26
CA ALA A 28 7.83 4.99 -1.47
C ALA A 28 6.61 4.17 -1.04
N LEU A 29 6.11 3.32 -1.95
CA LEU A 29 5.01 2.38 -1.66
C LEU A 29 5.42 1.30 -0.64
N LEU A 30 6.63 0.77 -0.75
CA LEU A 30 7.22 -0.17 0.19
C LEU A 30 7.29 0.41 1.61
N ALA A 31 7.63 1.69 1.73
CA ALA A 31 7.71 2.42 2.99
C ALA A 31 6.37 2.98 3.50
N MET A 32 5.24 2.62 2.88
CA MET A 32 3.90 3.16 3.21
C MET A 32 3.82 4.70 3.18
N ASN A 33 4.61 5.34 2.31
CA ASN A 33 4.70 6.80 2.18
C ASN A 33 5.11 7.54 3.47
N HIS A 34 5.76 6.85 4.43
CA HIS A 34 6.25 7.47 5.66
C HIS A 34 7.69 7.98 5.46
N PRO A 35 8.01 9.27 5.72
CA PRO A 35 9.30 9.87 5.33
C PRO A 35 10.51 9.16 5.95
N MET A 36 10.41 8.74 7.22
CA MET A 36 11.48 7.97 7.86
C MET A 36 11.67 6.59 7.22
N GLY A 37 10.57 5.95 6.79
CA GLY A 37 10.64 4.65 6.11
C GLY A 37 11.27 4.79 4.73
N VAL A 38 10.85 5.81 3.96
CA VAL A 38 11.37 6.10 2.63
C VAL A 38 12.87 6.35 2.67
N PHE A 39 13.36 7.06 3.69
CA PHE A 39 14.80 7.31 3.89
C PHE A 39 15.60 6.00 4.05
N PHE A 40 15.18 5.12 4.97
CA PHE A 40 15.89 3.86 5.19
C PHE A 40 15.76 2.88 4.01
N THR A 41 14.56 2.78 3.42
CA THR A 41 14.34 1.90 2.26
C THR A 41 15.09 2.39 1.04
N GLY A 42 15.11 3.71 0.77
CA GLY A 42 15.86 4.29 -0.33
C GLY A 42 17.38 4.10 -0.17
N LEU A 43 17.90 4.24 1.06
CA LEU A 43 19.30 3.96 1.35
C LEU A 43 19.64 2.49 1.11
N PHE A 44 18.78 1.57 1.55
CA PHE A 44 18.98 0.14 1.37
C PHE A 44 18.98 -0.26 -0.13
N ILE A 45 17.99 0.21 -0.89
CA ILE A 45 17.91 -0.07 -2.33
C ILE A 45 19.08 0.59 -3.08
N GLY A 46 19.47 1.81 -2.72
CA GLY A 46 20.64 2.47 -3.31
C GLY A 46 21.94 1.71 -3.04
N GLN A 47 22.11 1.16 -1.83
CA GLN A 47 23.28 0.34 -1.50
C GLN A 47 23.30 -0.99 -2.27
N LEU A 48 22.14 -1.58 -2.55
CA LEU A 48 22.05 -2.75 -3.44
C LEU A 48 22.44 -2.39 -4.88
N THR A 49 22.04 -1.22 -5.38
CA THR A 49 22.44 -0.75 -6.72
C THR A 49 23.95 -0.55 -6.81
N ILE A 50 24.55 0.16 -5.86
CA ILE A 50 26.01 0.40 -5.83
C ILE A 50 26.78 -0.91 -5.59
N GLY A 51 26.30 -1.77 -4.68
CA GLY A 51 26.88 -3.10 -4.47
C GLY A 51 26.80 -3.99 -5.71
N GLY A 52 25.71 -3.87 -6.45
CA GLY A 52 25.51 -4.52 -7.73
C GLY A 52 26.36 -3.96 -8.89
N GLU A 53 26.70 -2.68 -8.86
CA GLU A 53 27.71 -2.13 -9.77
C GLU A 53 29.08 -2.76 -9.57
N ASN A 54 29.44 -3.10 -8.34
CA ASN A 54 30.67 -3.82 -8.05
C ASN A 54 30.63 -5.28 -8.57
N LEU A 55 29.46 -5.91 -8.63
CA LEU A 55 29.26 -7.26 -9.15
C LEU A 55 29.45 -7.35 -10.68
N GLN A 56 29.29 -6.24 -11.41
CA GLN A 56 29.60 -6.19 -12.85
C GLN A 56 31.07 -6.41 -13.15
N LEU A 57 31.98 -6.04 -12.24
CA LEU A 57 33.42 -6.31 -12.41
C LEU A 57 33.73 -7.82 -12.40
N PHE A 58 32.84 -8.64 -11.84
CA PHE A 58 32.94 -10.09 -11.80
C PHE A 58 32.15 -10.79 -12.92
N GLY A 59 31.59 -10.03 -13.88
CA GLY A 59 30.88 -10.55 -15.05
C GLY A 59 29.36 -10.72 -14.86
N TYR A 60 28.78 -10.19 -13.79
CA TYR A 60 27.33 -10.25 -13.54
C TYR A 60 26.60 -9.01 -14.08
N SER A 61 25.50 -9.20 -14.82
CA SER A 61 24.68 -8.11 -15.37
C SER A 61 23.87 -7.36 -14.30
N LYS A 62 23.54 -6.08 -14.54
CA LYS A 62 22.65 -5.28 -13.67
C LYS A 62 21.26 -5.90 -13.49
N GLU A 63 20.83 -6.71 -14.45
CA GLU A 63 19.52 -7.40 -14.42
C GLU A 63 19.31 -8.25 -13.17
N ILE A 64 20.39 -8.80 -12.58
CA ILE A 64 20.31 -9.62 -11.36
C ILE A 64 19.91 -8.75 -10.16
N ILE A 65 20.41 -7.53 -10.08
CA ILE A 65 20.09 -6.59 -9.00
C ILE A 65 18.63 -6.18 -9.09
N ASP A 66 18.17 -5.87 -10.29
CA ASP A 66 16.78 -5.52 -10.54
C ASP A 66 15.84 -6.69 -10.18
N MET A 67 16.25 -7.93 -10.44
CA MET A 67 15.52 -9.12 -9.98
C MET A 67 15.48 -9.24 -8.46
N ILE A 68 16.61 -9.02 -7.76
CA ILE A 68 16.65 -9.03 -6.28
C ILE A 68 15.72 -7.96 -5.70
N ILE A 69 15.78 -6.73 -6.24
CA ILE A 69 14.90 -5.63 -5.83
C ILE A 69 13.44 -6.00 -6.05
N ALA A 70 13.09 -6.57 -7.20
CA ALA A 70 11.74 -7.01 -7.51
C ALA A 70 11.24 -8.09 -6.53
N VAL A 71 12.07 -9.07 -6.17
CA VAL A 71 11.71 -10.11 -5.18
C VAL A 71 11.47 -9.52 -3.80
N ILE A 72 12.29 -8.55 -3.36
CA ILE A 72 12.11 -7.87 -2.07
C ILE A 72 10.78 -7.08 -2.07
N LEU A 73 10.49 -6.34 -3.14
CA LEU A 73 9.24 -5.60 -3.31
C LEU A 73 8.04 -6.54 -3.29
N TYR A 74 8.12 -7.68 -3.98
CA TYR A 74 7.07 -8.68 -4.01
C TYR A 74 6.80 -9.29 -2.62
N CYS A 75 7.86 -9.74 -1.93
CA CYS A 75 7.74 -10.27 -0.57
C CYS A 75 7.13 -9.27 0.41
N ALA A 76 7.50 -7.99 0.30
CA ALA A 76 6.96 -6.96 1.17
C ALA A 76 5.50 -6.62 0.87
N ALA A 77 5.13 -6.50 -0.42
CA ALA A 77 3.74 -6.33 -0.83
C ALA A 77 2.87 -7.51 -0.35
N PHE A 78 3.39 -8.74 -0.50
CA PHE A 78 2.72 -9.93 -0.01
C PHE A 78 2.56 -9.93 1.53
N SER A 79 3.59 -9.51 2.28
CA SER A 79 3.52 -9.39 3.74
C SER A 79 2.43 -8.41 4.19
N LEU A 80 2.27 -7.29 3.48
CA LEU A 80 1.23 -6.30 3.74
C LEU A 80 -0.17 -6.89 3.52
N ILE A 81 -0.37 -7.56 2.39
CA ILE A 81 -1.62 -8.26 2.06
C ILE A 81 -1.93 -9.33 3.11
N PHE A 82 -0.92 -10.11 3.52
CA PHE A 82 -1.05 -11.17 4.51
C PHE A 82 -1.53 -10.65 5.87
N LYS A 83 -0.98 -9.52 6.35
CA LYS A 83 -1.45 -8.85 7.58
C LYS A 83 -2.93 -8.44 7.48
N GLN A 84 -3.34 -7.91 6.34
CA GLN A 84 -4.71 -7.46 6.14
C GLN A 84 -5.71 -8.62 6.06
N ILE A 85 -5.31 -9.73 5.43
CA ILE A 85 -6.10 -10.97 5.40
C ILE A 85 -6.23 -11.56 6.81
N LEU A 86 -5.13 -11.67 7.56
CA LEU A 86 -5.14 -12.23 8.91
C LEU A 86 -6.05 -11.44 9.85
N TYR A 87 -6.00 -10.10 9.80
CA TYR A 87 -6.89 -9.24 10.59
C TYR A 87 -8.38 -9.51 10.30
N ARG A 88 -8.75 -9.70 9.02
CA ARG A 88 -10.12 -10.05 8.63
C ARG A 88 -10.54 -11.44 9.12
N ILE A 89 -9.64 -12.43 9.05
CA ILE A 89 -9.93 -13.80 9.50
C ILE A 89 -10.12 -13.84 11.02
N VAL A 90 -9.21 -13.24 11.79
CA VAL A 90 -9.28 -13.21 13.26
C VAL A 90 -10.56 -12.51 13.74
N SER A 91 -10.88 -11.35 13.16
CA SER A 91 -12.10 -10.60 13.53
C SER A 91 -13.39 -11.33 13.14
N ALA A 92 -13.39 -12.14 12.07
CA ALA A 92 -14.51 -13.01 11.71
C ALA A 92 -14.72 -14.15 12.72
N ILE A 93 -13.63 -14.71 13.26
CA ILE A 93 -13.66 -15.76 14.28
C ILE A 93 -14.16 -15.20 15.63
N GLU A 94 -13.73 -14.00 16.03
CA GLU A 94 -14.24 -13.34 17.25
C GLU A 94 -15.73 -13.01 17.18
N LYS A 95 -16.24 -12.62 15.99
CA LYS A 95 -17.67 -12.39 15.77
C LYS A 95 -18.51 -13.65 15.99
N LYS A 96 -17.98 -14.84 15.68
CA LYS A 96 -18.63 -16.13 16.00
C LYS A 96 -18.50 -16.51 17.47
N ARG A 97 -17.37 -16.19 18.13
CA ARG A 97 -17.14 -16.53 19.55
C ARG A 97 -18.01 -15.74 20.52
N LYS A 98 -18.46 -14.52 20.17
CA LYS A 98 -19.46 -13.76 20.97
C LYS A 98 -20.90 -14.26 20.86
N ARG A 99 -21.17 -15.33 20.10
CA ARG A 99 -22.50 -15.97 20.03
C ARG A 99 -22.37 -17.49 20.07
N PRO A 100 -22.17 -18.07 21.27
CA PRO A 100 -23.08 -19.14 21.66
C PRO A 100 -23.48 -19.11 23.15
N GLY A 101 -24.78 -18.91 23.39
CA GLY A 101 -25.52 -19.12 24.66
C GLY A 101 -25.64 -17.87 25.55
N GLY A 102 -26.80 -17.29 25.88
CA GLY A 102 -28.23 -17.57 25.69
C GLY A 102 -29.02 -16.78 26.77
N VAL A 103 -30.32 -16.53 26.56
CA VAL A 103 -31.34 -15.87 27.44
C VAL A 103 -31.65 -14.38 27.15
N ARG A 104 -32.78 -14.15 26.44
CA ARG A 104 -33.78 -13.10 26.80
C ARG A 104 -34.78 -13.79 27.77
N PRO A 105 -35.57 -13.13 28.65
CA PRO A 105 -35.80 -11.70 28.98
C PRO A 105 -35.46 -11.39 30.48
N GLN A 106 -35.52 -10.18 31.07
CA GLN A 106 -36.73 -9.48 31.57
C GLN A 106 -36.29 -8.32 32.54
N GLY A 107 -36.96 -7.16 32.50
CA GLY A 107 -36.87 -6.09 33.52
C GLY A 107 -36.96 -4.67 32.93
N PRO A 108 -37.84 -3.79 33.40
CA PRO A 108 -38.62 -2.92 32.53
C PRO A 108 -37.80 -1.74 32.00
N GLY A 109 -37.72 -1.67 30.68
CA GLY A 109 -37.47 -0.39 30.01
C GLY A 109 -38.55 0.59 30.46
N ARG A 110 -38.13 1.70 31.05
CA ARG A 110 -39.01 2.83 31.32
C ARG A 110 -39.61 3.27 29.99
N TYR A 111 -40.86 2.89 29.75
CA TYR A 111 -41.66 3.60 28.78
C TYR A 111 -41.86 5.03 29.34
N PRO A 112 -41.59 6.08 28.56
CA PRO A 112 -42.13 7.39 28.89
C PRO A 112 -43.63 7.19 29.02
N ARG A 113 -44.22 7.48 30.18
CA ARG A 113 -45.67 7.36 30.36
C ARG A 113 -46.33 8.24 29.31
N PRO A 114 -47.07 7.69 28.34
CA PRO A 114 -48.00 8.49 27.59
C PRO A 114 -49.02 8.96 28.64
N ASP A 115 -49.16 10.28 28.75
CA ASP A 115 -50.38 10.93 29.25
C ASP A 115 -50.89 10.51 30.64
N GLU A 116 -50.34 11.18 31.65
CA GLU A 116 -51.15 11.67 32.77
C GLU A 116 -52.09 12.79 32.28
N LYS A 117 -52.96 12.48 31.33
CA LYS A 117 -54.02 13.36 30.80
C LYS A 117 -55.27 12.58 30.42
N GLU A 118 -55.72 11.67 31.27
CA GLU A 118 -57.11 11.20 31.25
C GLU A 118 -57.51 10.59 32.61
N VAL A 119 -57.07 11.24 33.70
CA VAL A 119 -57.80 11.18 34.97
C VAL A 119 -58.62 12.46 35.04
N SER A 120 -59.85 12.41 34.54
CA SER A 120 -60.99 13.17 35.04
C SER A 120 -62.16 13.04 34.07
N SER A 121 -63.16 12.27 34.50
CA SER A 121 -64.58 12.37 34.11
C SER A 121 -65.00 11.98 32.69
#